data_AF-A0A9D8QLB0-F1
#
_entry.id   AF-A0A9D8QLB0-F1
#
_cell.length_a   1.000
_cell.length_b   1.000
_cell.length_c   1.000
_cell.angle_alpha   90.00
_cell.angle_beta   90.00
_cell.angle_gamma   90.00
#
_symmetry.space_group_name_H-M   'P 1'
#
loop_
_entity.id
_entity.type
_entity.pdbx_description
1 polymer ?
#
loop_
_entity_poly.entity_id
_entity_poly.type
_entity_poly.pdbx_seq_one_letter_code
_entity_poly.pdbx_strand_id
1 'polypeptide(L)'
;GGGVAARTATDVLVTAGVSNWACYAIAASLAARRRRLELLHRPEDEERLLRFGVEIGLLDALRGTIDADVDAIPLASHVAMVELIGEAARRGLPGE
;
A
#
# COMPACT_ATOMS: atom_id res chain seq x y z
N GLY A 1 -20.28 15.57 -12.51
CA GLY A 1 -19.03 14.84 -12.79
C GLY A 1 -18.24 15.59 -13.84
N GLY A 2 -17.11 16.20 -13.47
CA GLY A 2 -16.33 17.14 -14.28
C GLY A 2 -15.28 16.52 -15.21
N GLY A 3 -15.52 15.33 -15.76
CA GLY A 3 -14.64 14.71 -16.77
C GLY A 3 -13.47 13.85 -16.27
N VAL A 4 -13.26 13.72 -14.95
CA VAL A 4 -12.15 12.94 -14.37
C VAL A 4 -12.50 11.50 -14.00
N ALA A 5 -13.78 11.12 -14.07
CA ALA A 5 -14.21 9.77 -13.72
C ALA A 5 -13.79 8.78 -14.82
N ALA A 6 -12.96 7.80 -14.45
CA ALA A 6 -12.58 6.72 -15.35
C ALA A 6 -13.81 5.95 -15.84
N ARG A 7 -13.81 5.56 -17.12
CA ARG A 7 -14.86 4.72 -17.73
C ARG A 7 -14.42 3.28 -17.96
N THR A 8 -13.19 2.95 -17.60
CA THR A 8 -12.63 1.61 -17.73
C THR A 8 -13.34 0.66 -16.77
N ALA A 9 -13.86 -0.45 -17.29
CA ALA A 9 -14.51 -1.48 -16.49
C ALA A 9 -13.50 -2.42 -15.82
N THR A 10 -13.90 -3.03 -14.71
CA THR A 10 -13.17 -4.08 -13.99
C THR A 10 -14.18 -5.05 -13.36
N ASP A 11 -13.80 -6.31 -13.18
CA ASP A 11 -14.64 -7.29 -12.47
C ASP A 11 -14.75 -6.97 -10.97
N VAL A 12 -13.67 -6.47 -10.38
CA VAL A 12 -13.59 -6.09 -8.97
C VAL A 12 -12.87 -4.74 -8.83
N LEU A 13 -13.48 -3.83 -8.06
CA LEU A 13 -12.90 -2.55 -7.69
C LEU A 13 -12.60 -2.54 -6.19
N VAL A 14 -11.36 -2.20 -5.82
CA VAL A 14 -10.94 -2.01 -4.43
C VAL A 14 -10.57 -0.54 -4.25
N THR A 15 -11.15 0.11 -3.25
CA THR A 15 -10.91 1.52 -2.94
C THR A 15 -10.25 1.66 -1.57
N ALA A 16 -9.30 2.58 -1.43
CA ALA A 16 -8.67 2.93 -0.16
C ALA A 16 -8.26 4.41 -0.17
N GLY A 17 -7.87 4.93 1.00
CA GLY A 17 -7.35 6.30 1.12
C GLY A 17 -6.06 6.53 0.31
N VAL A 18 -5.24 5.49 0.13
CA VAL A 18 -4.05 5.47 -0.73
C VAL A 18 -4.06 4.15 -1.49
N SER A 19 -3.84 4.17 -2.81
CA SER A 19 -3.90 2.96 -3.64
C SER A 19 -2.88 1.89 -3.24
N ASN A 20 -1.70 2.29 -2.79
CA ASN A 20 -0.64 1.39 -2.32
C ASN A 20 -1.15 0.51 -1.17
N TRP A 21 -1.87 1.10 -0.20
CA TRP A 21 -2.41 0.36 0.94
C TRP A 21 -3.44 -0.68 0.51
N ALA A 22 -4.26 -0.39 -0.50
CA ALA A 22 -5.17 -1.38 -1.08
C ALA A 22 -4.39 -2.57 -1.70
N CYS A 23 -3.31 -2.30 -2.45
CA CYS A 23 -2.45 -3.34 -3.00
C CYS A 23 -1.84 -4.21 -1.89
N TYR A 24 -1.33 -3.59 -0.83
CA TYR A 24 -0.75 -4.32 0.30
C TYR A 24 -1.79 -5.14 1.06
N ALA A 25 -3.00 -4.63 1.23
CA ALA A 25 -4.12 -5.37 1.85
C ALA A 25 -4.55 -6.58 0.99
N ILE A 26 -4.54 -6.46 -0.34
CA ILE A 26 -4.80 -7.58 -1.26
C ILE A 26 -3.71 -8.65 -1.11
N ALA A 27 -2.43 -8.25 -1.12
CA ALA A 27 -1.31 -9.17 -0.92
C ALA A 27 -1.38 -9.85 0.45
N ALA A 28 -1.71 -9.10 1.50
CA ALA A 28 -1.92 -9.60 2.85
C ALA A 28 -3.07 -10.60 2.97
N SER A 29 -4.19 -10.33 2.30
CA SER A 29 -5.32 -11.26 2.23
C SER A 29 -4.94 -12.56 1.53
N LEU A 30 -4.15 -12.47 0.45
CA LEU A 30 -3.61 -13.64 -0.24
C LEU A 30 -2.64 -14.42 0.65
N ALA A 31 -1.73 -13.74 1.34
CA ALA A 31 -0.78 -14.34 2.28
C ALA A 31 -1.51 -15.13 3.37
N ALA A 32 -2.52 -14.54 4.01
CA ALA A 32 -3.32 -15.19 5.05
C ALA A 32 -4.08 -16.41 4.49
N ARG A 33 -4.80 -16.25 3.37
CA ARG A 33 -5.58 -17.33 2.74
C ARG A 33 -4.70 -18.50 2.27
N ARG A 34 -3.47 -18.23 1.85
CA ARG A 34 -2.51 -19.25 1.40
C ARG A 34 -1.61 -19.77 2.51
N ARG A 35 -1.66 -19.19 3.72
CA ARG A 35 -0.74 -19.46 4.83
C ARG A 35 0.73 -19.23 4.44
N ARG A 36 0.97 -18.18 3.67
CA ARG A 36 2.28 -17.81 3.10
C ARG A 36 2.66 -16.40 3.52
N LEU A 37 3.08 -16.25 4.78
CA LEU A 37 3.41 -14.94 5.36
C LEU A 37 4.63 -14.27 4.71
N GLU A 38 5.42 -15.01 3.94
CA GLU A 38 6.51 -14.46 3.13
C GLU A 38 6.02 -13.56 1.98
N LEU A 39 4.72 -13.61 1.64
CA LEU A 39 4.10 -12.73 0.65
C LEU A 39 3.70 -11.36 1.21
N LEU A 40 3.84 -11.14 2.51
CA LEU A 40 3.55 -9.84 3.11
C LEU A 40 4.58 -8.79 2.68
N HIS A 41 4.09 -7.64 2.22
CA HIS A 41 4.89 -6.43 2.15
C HIS A 41 5.21 -5.98 3.58
N ARG A 42 6.49 -5.71 3.88
CA ARG A 42 6.94 -5.39 5.24
C ARG A 42 7.22 -3.90 5.41
N PRO A 43 7.19 -3.38 6.65
CA PRO A 43 7.51 -1.97 6.91
C PRO A 43 8.87 -1.56 6.36
N GLU A 44 9.88 -2.43 6.45
CA GLU A 44 11.22 -2.17 5.94
C GLU A 44 11.26 -2.12 4.41
N ASP A 45 10.43 -2.95 3.76
CA ASP A 45 10.29 -2.96 2.30
C ASP A 45 9.61 -1.66 1.83
N GLU A 46 8.60 -1.16 2.56
CA GLU A 46 7.94 0.13 2.25
C GLU A 46 8.88 1.30 2.41
N GLU A 47 9.61 1.37 3.52
CA GLU A 47 10.58 2.44 3.74
C GLU A 47 11.64 2.45 2.64
N ARG A 48 12.19 1.27 2.29
CA ARG A 48 13.15 1.14 1.20
C ARG A 48 12.55 1.56 -0.14
N LEU A 49 11.33 1.11 -0.44
CA LEU A 49 10.65 1.39 -1.71
C LEU A 49 10.44 2.89 -1.91
N LEU A 50 9.89 3.58 -0.92
CA LEU A 50 9.57 5.01 -1.03
C LEU A 50 10.84 5.86 -1.06
N ARG A 51 11.87 5.53 -0.26
CA ARG A 51 13.18 6.20 -0.33
C ARG A 51 13.86 6.00 -1.69
N PHE A 52 13.80 4.79 -2.25
CA PHE A 52 14.31 4.54 -3.60
C PHE A 52 13.54 5.35 -4.67
N GLY A 53 12.24 5.56 -4.48
CA GLY A 53 11.44 6.46 -5.30
C GLY A 53 12.02 7.87 -5.39
N VAL A 54 12.47 8.42 -4.25
CA VAL A 54 13.16 9.72 -4.19
C VAL A 54 14.45 9.71 -5.02
N GLU A 55 15.26 8.66 -4.89
CA GLU A 55 16.54 8.53 -5.60
C GLU A 55 16.36 8.55 -7.12
N ILE A 56 15.25 8.01 -7.63
CA ILE A 56 14.94 7.99 -9.07
C ILE A 56 14.04 9.16 -9.52
N GLY A 57 13.72 10.09 -8.60
CA GLY A 57 12.97 11.30 -8.90
C GLY A 57 11.45 11.13 -9.01
N LEU A 58 10.86 10.16 -8.31
CA LEU A 58 9.40 10.08 -8.18
C LEU A 58 8.86 11.24 -7.33
N LEU A 59 7.69 11.73 -7.72
CA LEU A 59 7.07 12.94 -7.17
C LEU A 59 5.85 12.60 -6.30
N ASP A 60 5.67 13.29 -5.18
CA ASP A 60 4.36 13.44 -4.55
C ASP A 60 3.49 14.36 -5.42
N ALA A 61 2.51 13.77 -6.12
CA ALA A 61 1.66 14.49 -7.05
C ALA A 61 0.79 15.57 -6.40
N LEU A 62 0.50 15.48 -5.10
CA LEU A 62 -0.33 16.48 -4.41
C LEU A 62 0.47 17.70 -3.97
N ARG A 63 1.77 17.54 -3.67
CA ARG A 63 2.66 18.62 -3.22
C ARG A 63 3.60 19.15 -4.30
N GLY A 64 3.87 18.36 -5.34
CA GLY A 64 4.85 18.70 -6.36
C GLY A 64 6.29 18.62 -5.85
N THR A 65 6.56 17.81 -4.83
CA THR A 65 7.88 17.62 -4.22
C THR A 65 8.46 16.23 -4.53
N ILE A 66 9.79 16.13 -4.54
CA ILE A 66 10.52 14.86 -4.62
C ILE A 66 10.93 14.52 -3.19
N ASP A 67 10.07 13.78 -2.50
CA ASP A 67 10.28 13.28 -1.15
C ASP A 67 9.62 11.89 -1.02
N ALA A 68 9.73 11.27 0.15
CA ALA A 68 9.22 9.93 0.38
C ALA A 68 7.75 9.92 0.84
N ASP A 69 7.04 11.06 0.75
CA ASP A 69 5.62 11.13 1.05
C ASP A 69 4.82 10.65 -0.17
N VAL A 70 3.61 10.14 0.07
CA VAL A 70 2.68 9.74 -1.00
C VAL A 70 1.31 10.31 -0.66
N ASP A 71 0.64 10.90 -1.65
CA ASP A 71 -0.66 11.55 -1.46
C ASP A 71 -0.64 12.59 -0.32
N ALA A 72 0.44 13.37 -0.20
CA ALA A 72 0.70 14.33 0.89
C ALA A 72 0.73 13.73 2.30
N ILE A 73 0.88 12.41 2.43
CA ILE A 73 0.95 11.69 3.70
C ILE A 73 2.43 11.34 4.00
N PRO A 74 2.92 11.62 5.22
CA PRO A 74 4.30 11.34 5.59
C PRO A 74 4.68 9.86 5.48
N LEU A 75 5.90 9.57 5.00
CA LEU A 75 6.50 8.21 4.94
C LEU A 75 6.16 7.34 6.17
N ALA A 76 6.31 7.89 7.38
CA ALA A 76 6.08 7.17 8.62
C ALA A 76 4.65 6.58 8.73
N SER A 77 3.65 7.26 8.17
CA SER A 77 2.27 6.76 8.14
C SER A 77 2.11 5.58 7.18
N HIS A 78 2.84 5.55 6.05
CA HIS A 78 2.83 4.41 5.14
C HIS A 78 3.44 3.17 5.79
N VAL A 79 4.59 3.34 6.46
CA VAL A 79 5.27 2.28 7.23
C VAL A 79 4.34 1.73 8.32
N ALA A 80 3.69 2.61 9.09
CA ALA A 80 2.74 2.20 10.13
C ALA A 80 1.51 1.47 9.56
N MET A 81 1.00 1.90 8.40
CA MET A 81 -0.11 1.22 7.74
C MET A 81 0.27 -0.19 7.26
N VAL A 82 1.49 -0.37 6.74
CA VAL A 82 2.00 -1.69 6.35
C VAL A 82 2.11 -2.62 7.55
N GLU A 83 2.61 -2.11 8.70
CA GLU A 83 2.65 -2.88 9.95
C GLU A 83 1.25 -3.34 10.39
N LEU A 84 0.28 -2.42 10.38
CA LEU A 84 -1.09 -2.73 10.77
C LEU A 84 -1.75 -3.76 9.83
N ILE A 85 -1.53 -3.65 8.52
CA ILE A 85 -2.01 -4.62 7.52
C ILE A 85 -1.38 -5.99 7.76
N GLY A 86 -0.07 -6.03 8.05
CA GLY A 86 0.65 -7.26 8.36
C GLY A 86 0.11 -7.95 9.61
N GLU A 87 -0.15 -7.20 10.68
CA GLU A 87 -0.74 -7.74 11.92
C GLU A 87 -2.15 -8.29 11.69
N ALA A 88 -2.99 -7.58 10.92
CA ALA A 88 -4.32 -8.06 10.56
C ALA A 88 -4.26 -9.39 9.79
N ALA A 89 -3.28 -9.55 8.88
CA ALA A 89 -3.09 -10.78 8.11
C ALA A 89 -2.68 -11.96 9.00
N ARG A 90 -1.78 -11.73 9.96
CA ARG A 90 -1.33 -12.77 10.91
C ARG A 90 -2.48 -13.25 11.80
N ARG A 91 -3.32 -12.34 12.29
CA ARG A 91 -4.52 -12.69 13.09
C ARG A 91 -5.58 -13.45 12.29
N GLY A 92 -5.63 -13.24 10.98
CA GLY A 92 -6.55 -13.96 10.09
C GLY A 92 -6.19 -15.44 9.89
N LEU A 93 -5.03 -15.90 10.38
CA LEU A 93 -4.71 -17.32 10.40
C LEU A 93 -5.52 -17.99 11.52
N PRO A 94 -6.26 -19.07 11.22
CA PRO A 94 -6.94 -19.83 12.28
C PRO A 94 -5.90 -20.30 13.30
N GLY A 95 -6.21 -20.12 14.59
CA GLY A 95 -5.42 -20.71 15.69
C GLY A 95 -5.33 -22.22 15.52
N GLU A 96 -4.20 -22.79 15.96
CA GLU A 96 -3.97 -24.24 15.96
C GLU A 96 -5.11 -25.02 16.63
#